data_AF-A0A916EF12-F1
#
_entry.id   AF-A0A916EF12-F1
#
_cell.length_a   1.000
_cell.length_b   1.000
_cell.length_c   1.000
_cell.angle_alpha   90.00
_cell.angle_beta   90.00
_cell.angle_gamma   90.00
#
_symmetry.space_group_name_H-M   'P 1'
#
loop_
_entity.id
_entity.type
_entity.pdbx_description
1 polymer ?
#
loop_
_entity_poly.entity_id
_entity_poly.type
_entity_poly.pdbx_seq_one_letter_code
_entity_poly.pdbx_strand_id
1 'polypeptide(L)'
;MFMSINCCLNDENFAITILDNKQTHKPSFHCLCNGKDSGIQQSASAAINNTYKQVFRKNKIEYSEMVVMGFDDEIIINELLSDILFIPIFIRIDRILIVVSQIGISSHKGCYGAGPGFFSTLITKYKGKQSLFVQSIEDNCNLDVYDGNTNQYHNEGITPDEIWKSINILNKFDGAALFGITNSYVQQELDK
;
A
#
# COMPACT_ATOMS: atom_id res chain seq x y z
N MET A 1 25.91 10.20 5.13
CA MET A 1 25.49 9.15 6.09
C MET A 1 25.66 7.83 5.37
N PHE A 2 26.48 6.92 5.87
CA PHE A 2 26.64 5.57 5.30
C PHE A 2 25.81 4.63 6.17
N MET A 3 24.78 4.02 5.60
CA MET A 3 23.99 3.00 6.27
C MET A 3 24.58 1.64 5.90
N SER A 4 24.79 0.78 6.90
CA SER A 4 25.20 -0.61 6.70
C SER A 4 24.20 -1.52 7.37
N ILE A 5 23.84 -2.61 6.69
CA ILE A 5 22.89 -3.62 7.13
C ILE A 5 23.64 -4.94 7.16
N ASN A 6 23.50 -5.68 8.26
CA ASN A 6 24.08 -7.02 8.38
C ASN A 6 22.96 -8.05 8.29
N CYS A 7 23.17 -9.09 7.48
CA CYS A 7 22.29 -10.24 7.43
C CYS A 7 23.09 -11.53 7.58
N CYS A 8 22.51 -12.53 8.24
CA CYS A 8 23.13 -13.85 8.42
C CYS A 8 22.54 -14.83 7.42
N LEU A 9 23.36 -15.36 6.51
CA LEU A 9 22.94 -16.31 5.49
C LEU A 9 23.88 -17.53 5.51
N ASN A 10 23.33 -18.72 5.71
CA ASN A 10 24.10 -19.96 5.92
C ASN A 10 25.18 -19.80 7.01
N ASP A 11 24.81 -19.26 8.17
CA ASP A 11 25.70 -19.05 9.31
C ASP A 11 26.88 -18.09 9.04
N GLU A 12 26.85 -17.35 7.92
CA GLU A 12 27.84 -16.35 7.56
C GLU A 12 27.23 -14.94 7.57
N ASN A 13 27.99 -13.97 8.07
CA ASN A 13 27.55 -12.58 8.13
C ASN A 13 27.90 -11.84 6.84
N PHE A 14 26.88 -11.31 6.19
CA PHE A 14 26.98 -10.45 5.03
C PHE A 14 26.72 -9.01 5.45
N ALA A 15 27.70 -8.13 5.24
CA ALA A 15 27.58 -6.71 5.51
C ALA A 15 27.29 -5.96 4.21
N ILE A 16 26.09 -5.42 4.06
CA ILE A 16 25.66 -4.61 2.92
C ILE A 16 25.84 -3.16 3.30
N THR A 17 26.54 -2.38 2.49
CA THR A 17 26.60 -0.93 2.67
C THR A 17 25.85 -0.23 1.55
N ILE A 18 25.04 0.75 1.93
CA ILE A 18 24.33 1.65 1.02
C ILE A 18 25.21 2.88 0.77
N LEU A 19 25.51 3.12 -0.49
CA LEU A 19 26.37 4.18 -1.00
C LEU A 19 25.52 5.15 -1.82
N ASP A 20 25.62 6.44 -1.51
CA ASP A 20 24.98 7.48 -2.31
C ASP A 20 25.79 7.75 -3.59
N ASN A 21 25.20 7.44 -4.76
CA ASN A 21 25.82 7.76 -6.03
C ASN A 21 25.56 9.23 -6.39
N LYS A 22 26.53 10.09 -6.07
CA LYS A 22 26.47 11.55 -6.31
C LYS A 22 26.16 11.97 -7.75
N GLN A 23 26.37 11.11 -8.75
CA GLN A 23 26.03 11.44 -10.15
C GLN A 23 24.56 11.18 -10.47
N THR A 24 24.00 10.07 -9.96
CA THR A 24 22.63 9.65 -10.31
C THR A 24 21.61 9.93 -9.22
N HIS A 25 22.05 10.28 -8.01
CA HIS A 25 21.24 10.42 -6.80
C HIS A 25 20.42 9.14 -6.49
N LYS A 26 20.87 7.99 -7.02
CA LYS A 26 20.32 6.68 -6.75
C LYS A 26 21.22 5.94 -5.77
N PRO A 27 20.66 5.16 -4.84
CA PRO A 27 21.46 4.32 -3.98
C PRO A 27 22.21 3.27 -4.83
N SER A 28 23.42 2.98 -4.41
CA SER A 28 24.24 1.88 -4.89
C SER A 28 24.67 1.04 -3.70
N PHE A 29 24.98 -0.23 -3.93
CA PHE A 29 25.11 -1.22 -2.87
C PHE A 29 26.41 -1.98 -3.05
N HIS A 30 27.12 -2.25 -1.96
CA HIS A 30 28.19 -3.24 -1.98
C HIS A 30 28.03 -4.18 -0.80
N CYS A 31 28.46 -5.44 -0.94
CA CYS A 31 28.31 -6.45 0.09
C CYS A 31 29.63 -7.18 0.35
N LEU A 32 30.01 -7.27 1.63
CA LEU A 32 31.20 -7.96 2.11
C LEU A 32 30.83 -9.18 2.95
N CYS A 33 31.48 -10.31 2.69
CA CYS A 33 31.42 -11.51 3.51
C CYS A 33 32.69 -12.33 3.32
N ASN A 34 33.36 -12.74 4.40
CA ASN A 34 34.57 -13.58 4.37
C ASN A 34 35.65 -13.12 3.37
N GLY A 35 35.88 -11.81 3.30
CA GLY A 35 36.85 -11.19 2.39
C GLY A 35 36.45 -11.20 0.91
N LYS A 36 35.22 -11.60 0.57
CA LYS A 36 34.62 -11.44 -0.76
C LYS A 36 33.84 -10.14 -0.83
N ASP A 37 33.93 -9.50 -1.98
CA ASP A 37 33.29 -8.21 -2.28
C ASP A 37 32.50 -8.35 -3.58
N SER A 38 31.24 -7.90 -3.55
CA SER A 38 30.41 -7.80 -4.76
C SER A 38 30.89 -6.72 -5.73
N GLY A 39 31.71 -5.79 -5.28
CA GLY A 39 31.86 -4.48 -5.90
C GLY A 39 30.57 -3.67 -5.79
N ILE A 40 30.55 -2.50 -6.45
CA ILE A 40 29.37 -1.63 -6.49
C ILE A 40 28.31 -2.23 -7.43
N GLN A 41 27.12 -2.44 -6.89
CA GLN A 41 25.94 -2.97 -7.55
C GLN A 41 24.77 -1.97 -7.49
N GLN A 42 23.78 -2.17 -8.36
CA GLN A 42 22.61 -1.28 -8.48
C GLN A 42 21.45 -1.64 -7.53
N SER A 43 21.50 -2.81 -6.87
CA SER A 43 20.51 -3.24 -5.87
C SER A 43 21.18 -4.07 -4.76
N ALA A 44 20.57 -4.13 -3.58
CA ALA A 44 21.09 -4.95 -2.49
C ALA A 44 21.04 -6.46 -2.82
N SER A 45 20.00 -6.90 -3.54
CA SER A 45 19.90 -8.28 -4.02
C SER A 45 21.07 -8.66 -4.94
N ALA A 46 21.46 -7.79 -5.86
CA ALA A 46 22.60 -8.04 -6.73
C ALA A 46 23.92 -8.11 -5.95
N ALA A 47 24.10 -7.22 -4.97
CA ALA A 47 25.28 -7.22 -4.09
C ALA A 47 25.40 -8.56 -3.33
N ILE A 48 24.35 -8.97 -2.63
CA ILE A 48 24.39 -10.22 -1.85
C ILE A 48 24.51 -11.45 -2.72
N ASN A 49 23.73 -11.56 -3.80
CA ASN A 49 23.79 -12.76 -4.63
C ASN A 49 25.17 -12.94 -5.27
N ASN A 50 25.83 -11.85 -5.64
CA ASN A 50 27.21 -11.90 -6.14
C ASN A 50 28.19 -12.32 -5.04
N THR A 51 28.12 -11.71 -3.84
CA THR A 51 29.01 -12.08 -2.72
C THR A 51 28.78 -13.53 -2.29
N TYR A 52 27.53 -13.98 -2.19
CA TYR A 52 27.16 -15.34 -1.81
C TYR A 52 27.69 -16.37 -2.82
N LYS A 53 27.55 -16.10 -4.12
CA LYS A 53 28.13 -16.92 -5.20
C LYS A 53 29.65 -17.04 -5.05
N GLN A 54 30.33 -15.95 -4.70
CA GLN A 54 31.79 -15.94 -4.49
C GLN A 54 32.23 -16.73 -3.23
N VAL A 55 31.46 -16.64 -2.14
CA VAL A 55 31.76 -17.33 -0.87
C VAL A 55 31.49 -18.83 -0.98
N PHE A 56 30.30 -19.22 -1.44
CA PHE A 56 29.86 -20.62 -1.41
C PHE A 56 30.04 -21.38 -2.73
N ARG A 57 30.44 -20.70 -3.81
CA ARG A 57 30.55 -21.28 -5.17
C ARG A 57 29.26 -21.97 -5.64
N LYS A 58 28.10 -21.41 -5.27
CA LYS A 58 26.76 -21.92 -5.59
C LYS A 58 25.98 -20.89 -6.40
N ASN A 59 25.37 -21.32 -7.51
CA ASN A 59 24.61 -20.44 -8.42
C ASN A 59 23.08 -20.66 -8.38
N LYS A 60 22.58 -21.56 -7.51
CA LYS A 60 21.19 -22.02 -7.54
C LYS A 60 20.23 -21.25 -6.61
N ILE A 61 20.71 -20.28 -5.84
CA ILE A 61 19.92 -19.56 -4.84
C ILE A 61 20.02 -18.07 -5.15
N GLU A 62 18.88 -17.39 -5.15
CA GLU A 62 18.78 -15.94 -5.29
C GLU A 62 18.01 -15.36 -4.10
N TYR A 63 18.64 -14.45 -3.37
CA TYR A 63 18.06 -13.75 -2.24
C TYR A 63 17.35 -12.47 -2.69
N SER A 64 16.13 -12.26 -2.20
CA SER A 64 15.33 -11.06 -2.42
C SER A 64 15.85 -9.90 -1.57
N GLU A 65 15.84 -8.69 -2.14
CA GLU A 65 16.23 -7.46 -1.44
C GLU A 65 15.38 -7.20 -0.19
N MET A 66 14.05 -7.42 -0.25
CA MET A 66 13.17 -7.17 0.89
C MET A 66 13.53 -8.05 2.10
N VAL A 67 13.71 -9.35 1.88
CA VAL A 67 14.08 -10.33 2.93
C VAL A 67 15.45 -10.00 3.50
N VAL A 68 16.41 -9.71 2.61
CA VAL A 68 17.77 -9.34 2.98
C VAL A 68 17.83 -8.09 3.85
N MET A 69 16.96 -7.12 3.58
CA MET A 69 16.89 -5.85 4.29
C MET A 69 16.02 -5.96 5.56
N GLY A 70 15.50 -7.15 5.88
CA GLY A 70 14.71 -7.42 7.07
C GLY A 70 13.26 -6.92 7.00
N PHE A 71 12.70 -6.69 5.81
CA PHE A 71 11.30 -6.28 5.66
C PHE A 71 10.29 -7.40 5.94
N ASP A 72 10.76 -8.61 6.22
CA ASP A 72 9.99 -9.74 6.74
C ASP A 72 10.20 -9.96 8.25
N ASP A 73 11.07 -9.18 8.90
CA ASP A 73 11.29 -9.24 10.34
C ASP A 73 10.17 -8.52 11.09
N GLU A 74 9.49 -9.22 12.00
CA GLU A 74 8.35 -8.68 12.74
C GLU A 74 8.72 -7.46 13.60
N ILE A 75 9.94 -7.38 14.13
CA ILE A 75 10.39 -6.24 14.93
C ILE A 75 10.53 -5.02 14.03
N ILE A 76 11.18 -5.18 12.87
CA ILE A 76 11.33 -4.10 11.89
C ILE A 76 9.97 -3.65 11.37
N ILE A 77 9.07 -4.58 11.04
CA ILE A 77 7.70 -4.25 10.62
C ILE A 77 6.97 -3.48 11.73
N ASN A 78 7.03 -3.94 12.98
CA ASN A 78 6.36 -3.28 14.10
C ASN A 78 6.91 -1.87 14.37
N GLU A 79 8.23 -1.66 14.27
CA GLU A 79 8.82 -0.33 14.37
C GLU A 79 8.40 0.57 13.20
N LEU A 80 8.35 0.05 11.97
CA LEU A 80 7.89 0.80 10.80
C LEU A 80 6.41 1.21 10.92
N LEU A 81 5.60 0.43 11.64
CA LEU A 81 4.18 0.67 11.85
C LEU A 81 3.87 1.50 13.11
N SER A 82 4.83 1.74 14.01
CA SER A 82 4.55 2.24 15.37
C SER A 82 3.85 3.60 15.43
N ASP A 83 4.10 4.46 14.43
CA ASP A 83 3.51 5.80 14.31
C ASP A 83 2.47 5.91 13.18
N ILE A 84 2.11 4.80 12.55
CA ILE A 84 1.10 4.78 11.49
C ILE A 84 -0.28 4.68 12.12
N LEU A 85 -1.04 5.79 12.04
CA LEU A 85 -2.39 5.86 12.60
C LEU A 85 -3.40 4.93 11.92
N PHE A 86 -3.22 4.68 10.61
CA PHE A 86 -4.09 3.80 9.84
C PHE A 86 -3.37 3.31 8.58
N ILE A 87 -3.51 2.02 8.27
CA ILE A 87 -2.99 1.42 7.04
C ILE A 87 -4.16 1.33 6.05
N PRO A 88 -4.07 1.97 4.87
CA PRO A 88 -5.13 1.92 3.88
C PRO A 88 -5.51 0.49 3.47
N ILE A 89 -6.81 0.23 3.40
CA ILE A 89 -7.33 -1.07 2.98
C ILE A 89 -7.63 -1.01 1.48
N PHE A 90 -6.97 -1.89 0.73
CA PHE A 90 -7.13 -2.02 -0.71
C PHE A 90 -8.14 -3.12 -1.04
N ILE A 91 -9.26 -2.74 -1.63
CA ILE A 91 -10.34 -3.65 -1.99
C ILE A 91 -10.44 -3.70 -3.51
N ARG A 92 -10.34 -4.90 -4.07
CA ARG A 92 -10.51 -5.12 -5.51
C ARG A 92 -11.86 -5.76 -5.78
N ILE A 93 -12.71 -5.04 -6.51
CA ILE A 93 -13.99 -5.56 -7.02
C ILE A 93 -13.92 -5.52 -8.54
N ASP A 94 -13.83 -6.69 -9.17
CA ASP A 94 -13.57 -6.82 -10.61
C ASP A 94 -12.32 -6.02 -11.03
N ARG A 95 -12.48 -5.01 -11.89
CA ARG A 95 -11.38 -4.13 -12.35
C ARG A 95 -11.24 -2.85 -11.53
N ILE A 96 -12.09 -2.64 -10.53
CA ILE A 96 -12.10 -1.43 -9.71
C ILE A 96 -11.25 -1.67 -8.46
N LEU A 97 -10.33 -0.75 -8.21
CA LEU A 97 -9.59 -0.67 -6.97
C LEU A 97 -10.23 0.42 -6.11
N ILE A 98 -10.73 0.03 -4.95
CA ILE A 98 -11.23 0.91 -3.90
C ILE A 98 -10.15 0.99 -2.83
N VAL A 99 -9.86 2.19 -2.36
CA VAL A 99 -8.89 2.46 -1.30
C VAL A 99 -9.64 3.12 -0.16
N VAL A 100 -9.78 2.42 0.95
CA VAL A 100 -10.29 2.98 2.21
C VAL A 100 -9.11 3.56 2.96
N SER A 101 -9.15 4.85 3.28
CA SER A 101 -8.01 5.58 3.87
C SER A 101 -8.29 6.11 5.28
N GLN A 102 -9.56 6.12 5.72
CA GLN A 102 -9.96 6.47 7.08
C GLN A 102 -11.20 5.69 7.47
N ILE A 103 -11.30 5.35 8.76
CA ILE A 103 -12.43 4.63 9.35
C ILE A 103 -13.12 5.54 10.35
N GLY A 104 -14.40 5.81 10.11
CA GLY A 104 -15.32 6.43 11.05
C GLY A 104 -16.34 5.40 11.50
N ILE A 105 -16.53 5.25 12.81
CA ILE A 105 -17.45 4.26 13.39
C ILE A 105 -18.72 4.96 13.86
N SER A 106 -19.89 4.39 13.56
CA SER A 106 -21.17 4.83 14.10
C SER A 106 -22.16 3.69 14.29
N SER A 107 -23.26 3.99 14.99
CA SER A 107 -24.39 3.07 15.11
C SER A 107 -25.39 3.14 13.94
N HIS A 108 -25.06 3.85 12.85
CA HIS A 108 -25.96 4.02 11.72
C HIS A 108 -26.08 2.72 10.90
N LYS A 109 -27.22 2.04 11.05
CA LYS A 109 -27.47 0.73 10.40
C LYS A 109 -27.41 0.77 8.86
N GLY A 110 -27.70 1.91 8.24
CA GLY A 110 -27.67 2.07 6.76
C GLY A 110 -26.26 2.05 6.17
N CYS A 111 -25.24 2.24 6.99
CA CYS A 111 -23.83 2.33 6.58
C CYS A 111 -22.99 1.19 7.15
N TYR A 112 -23.60 0.08 7.55
CA TYR A 112 -22.88 -1.12 8.02
C TYR A 112 -21.84 -0.80 9.13
N GLY A 113 -22.20 0.08 10.07
CA GLY A 113 -21.30 0.50 11.16
C GLY A 113 -20.35 1.65 10.80
N ALA A 114 -20.23 2.02 9.53
CA ALA A 114 -19.45 3.20 9.12
C ALA A 114 -20.19 4.50 9.45
N GLY A 115 -19.43 5.56 9.69
CA GLY A 115 -19.94 6.85 10.18
C GLY A 115 -18.99 8.02 9.94
N PRO A 116 -19.21 9.16 10.63
CA PRO A 116 -18.41 10.35 10.49
C PRO A 116 -16.90 10.09 10.53
N GLY A 117 -16.17 10.60 9.53
CA GLY A 117 -14.73 10.36 9.33
C GLY A 117 -14.38 9.12 8.50
N PHE A 118 -15.36 8.38 7.98
CA PHE A 118 -15.06 7.33 6.99
C PHE A 118 -14.69 7.97 5.64
N PHE A 119 -13.63 7.46 5.01
CA PHE A 119 -13.15 7.97 3.73
C PHE A 119 -12.65 6.85 2.82
N SER A 120 -13.16 6.82 1.58
CA SER A 120 -12.67 5.91 0.55
C SER A 120 -12.60 6.58 -0.82
N THR A 121 -11.78 6.02 -1.70
CA THR A 121 -11.64 6.49 -3.08
C THR A 121 -11.65 5.33 -4.06
N LEU A 122 -12.08 5.60 -5.30
CA LEU A 122 -11.90 4.67 -6.41
C LEU A 122 -11.64 5.43 -7.70
N ILE A 123 -11.03 4.75 -8.67
CA ILE A 123 -10.75 5.33 -9.99
C ILE A 123 -11.52 4.54 -11.04
N THR A 124 -12.42 5.22 -11.76
CA THR A 124 -13.18 4.62 -12.86
C THR A 124 -13.53 5.68 -13.90
N LYS A 125 -14.27 5.30 -14.94
CA LYS A 125 -14.70 6.23 -15.98
C LYS A 125 -15.98 6.97 -15.57
N TYR A 126 -15.96 8.30 -15.65
CA TYR A 126 -17.13 9.16 -15.60
C TYR A 126 -17.21 9.97 -16.89
N LYS A 127 -18.39 9.99 -17.55
CA LYS A 127 -18.61 10.70 -18.83
C LYS A 127 -17.51 10.42 -19.89
N GLY A 128 -17.00 9.18 -19.92
CA GLY A 128 -15.99 8.71 -20.88
C GLY A 128 -14.53 8.97 -20.49
N LYS A 129 -14.24 9.73 -19.43
CA LYS A 129 -12.88 10.03 -18.94
C LYS A 129 -12.58 9.30 -17.64
N GLN A 130 -11.31 8.99 -17.39
CA GLN A 130 -10.89 8.47 -16.09
C GLN A 130 -11.00 9.58 -15.04
N SER A 131 -11.68 9.29 -13.93
CA SER A 131 -11.97 10.25 -12.88
C SER A 131 -11.73 9.61 -11.51
N LEU A 132 -11.38 10.46 -10.54
CA LEU A 132 -11.27 10.07 -9.14
C LEU A 132 -12.63 10.24 -8.48
N PHE A 133 -13.11 9.18 -7.84
CA PHE A 133 -14.33 9.19 -7.04
C PHE A 133 -13.90 9.23 -5.59
N VAL A 134 -14.35 10.25 -4.87
CA VAL A 134 -14.07 10.48 -3.46
C VAL A 134 -15.36 10.28 -2.70
N GLN A 135 -15.36 9.36 -1.75
CA GLN A 135 -16.52 8.95 -0.99
C GLN A 135 -16.22 9.19 0.49
N SER A 136 -17.11 9.89 1.18
CA SER A 136 -17.00 10.10 2.62
C SER A 136 -18.31 9.85 3.33
N ILE A 137 -18.24 9.61 4.63
CA ILE A 137 -19.41 9.60 5.51
C ILE A 137 -19.12 10.62 6.59
N GLU A 138 -19.97 11.63 6.67
CA GLU A 138 -20.04 12.61 7.75
C GLU A 138 -21.42 12.45 8.42
N ASP A 139 -22.25 13.48 8.43
CA ASP A 139 -23.67 13.35 8.80
C ASP A 139 -24.46 12.51 7.78
N ASN A 140 -24.11 12.66 6.49
CA ASN A 140 -24.62 11.89 5.37
C ASN A 140 -23.45 11.24 4.62
N CYS A 141 -23.76 10.28 3.74
CA CYS A 141 -22.80 9.83 2.75
C CYS A 141 -22.64 10.91 1.67
N ASN A 142 -21.42 11.06 1.15
CA ASN A 142 -21.08 12.00 0.08
C ASN A 142 -20.33 11.28 -1.03
N LEU A 143 -20.52 11.72 -2.27
CA LEU A 143 -19.68 11.32 -3.39
C LEU A 143 -19.35 12.53 -4.27
N ASP A 144 -18.05 12.75 -4.44
CA ASP A 144 -17.47 13.73 -5.35
C ASP A 144 -16.72 13.02 -6.48
N VAL A 145 -16.82 13.54 -7.70
CA VAL A 145 -16.10 13.02 -8.87
C VAL A 145 -15.23 14.09 -9.48
N TYR A 146 -13.93 13.84 -9.52
CA TYR A 146 -12.92 14.78 -10.00
C TYR A 146 -12.32 14.35 -11.35
N ASP A 147 -12.20 15.32 -12.26
CA ASP A 147 -11.34 15.25 -13.46
C ASP A 147 -10.19 16.25 -13.23
N GLY A 148 -9.01 15.74 -12.86
CA GLY A 148 -7.92 16.57 -12.36
C GLY A 148 -8.32 17.31 -11.08
N ASN A 149 -8.22 18.65 -11.09
CA ASN A 149 -8.55 19.51 -9.95
C ASN A 149 -9.99 20.03 -9.99
N THR A 150 -10.82 19.58 -10.94
CA THR A 150 -12.18 20.08 -11.12
C THR A 150 -13.21 19.04 -10.68
N ASN A 151 -14.06 19.42 -9.72
CA ASN A 151 -15.23 18.62 -9.35
C ASN A 151 -16.28 18.67 -10.47
N GLN A 152 -16.64 17.50 -11.01
CA GLN A 152 -17.57 17.31 -12.12
C GLN A 152 -18.96 16.84 -11.67
N TYR A 153 -19.07 16.39 -10.41
CA TYR A 153 -20.27 15.81 -9.84
C TYR A 153 -20.14 15.74 -8.33
N HIS A 154 -21.21 16.14 -7.66
CA HIS A 154 -21.36 16.04 -6.22
C HIS A 154 -22.78 15.58 -5.92
N ASN A 155 -22.93 14.67 -4.97
CA ASN A 155 -24.21 14.34 -4.36
C ASN A 155 -24.03 13.86 -2.92
N GLU A 156 -25.13 13.92 -2.19
CA GLU A 156 -25.24 13.43 -0.81
C GLU A 156 -26.45 12.49 -0.71
N GLY A 157 -26.41 11.55 0.23
CA GLY A 157 -27.50 10.61 0.49
C GLY A 157 -27.43 9.99 1.87
N ILE A 158 -28.54 9.42 2.33
CA ILE A 158 -28.61 8.78 3.65
C ILE A 158 -27.80 7.49 3.66
N THR A 159 -27.74 6.80 2.51
CA THR A 159 -26.99 5.55 2.36
C THR A 159 -26.09 5.57 1.12
N PRO A 160 -25.01 4.77 1.11
CA PRO A 160 -24.17 4.58 -0.07
C PRO A 160 -24.95 4.16 -1.32
N ASP A 161 -25.99 3.35 -1.14
CA ASP A 161 -26.81 2.87 -2.25
C ASP A 161 -27.63 3.98 -2.91
N GLU A 162 -28.13 4.94 -2.14
CA GLU A 162 -28.85 6.10 -2.69
C GLU A 162 -27.95 6.94 -3.60
N ILE A 163 -26.72 7.18 -3.15
CA ILE A 163 -25.71 7.95 -3.87
C ILE A 163 -25.37 7.29 -5.19
N TRP A 164 -25.01 6.00 -5.15
CA TRP A 164 -24.61 5.28 -6.35
C TRP A 164 -25.77 5.05 -7.33
N LYS A 165 -26.99 4.91 -6.84
CA LYS A 165 -28.20 4.90 -7.69
C LYS A 165 -28.42 6.24 -8.40
N SER A 166 -28.16 7.37 -7.74
CA SER A 166 -28.40 8.70 -8.33
C SER A 166 -27.39 9.07 -9.43
N ILE A 167 -26.13 8.68 -9.29
CA ILE A 167 -25.12 8.88 -10.35
C ILE A 167 -25.31 7.90 -11.52
N ASN A 168 -26.01 6.79 -11.28
CA ASN A 168 -26.48 5.82 -12.27
C ASN A 168 -25.37 5.28 -13.18
N ILE A 169 -24.21 5.00 -12.58
CA ILE A 169 -23.10 4.29 -13.20
C ILE A 169 -22.71 3.13 -12.29
N LEU A 170 -22.00 2.15 -12.84
CA LEU A 170 -21.58 0.96 -12.08
C LEU A 170 -22.72 0.19 -11.41
N ASN A 171 -23.95 0.31 -11.94
CA ASN A 171 -25.20 -0.29 -11.43
C ASN A 171 -25.19 -1.82 -11.21
N LYS A 172 -24.12 -2.50 -11.63
CA LYS A 172 -23.91 -3.93 -11.32
C LYS A 172 -23.42 -4.18 -9.90
N PHE A 173 -23.03 -3.14 -9.17
CA PHE A 173 -22.54 -3.22 -7.80
C PHE A 173 -23.46 -2.45 -6.87
N ASP A 174 -23.59 -2.94 -5.64
CA ASP A 174 -24.23 -2.22 -4.56
C ASP A 174 -23.34 -1.02 -4.16
N GLY A 175 -23.97 0.09 -3.77
CA GLY A 175 -23.25 1.29 -3.37
C GLY A 175 -22.41 1.07 -2.12
N ALA A 176 -22.90 0.26 -1.18
CA ALA A 176 -22.14 -0.14 0.00
C ALA A 176 -20.85 -0.93 -0.36
N ALA A 177 -20.89 -1.74 -1.43
CA ALA A 177 -19.70 -2.43 -1.93
C ALA A 177 -18.72 -1.45 -2.58
N LEU A 178 -19.21 -0.45 -3.31
CA LEU A 178 -18.38 0.61 -3.93
C LEU A 178 -17.76 1.57 -2.91
N PHE A 179 -18.43 1.82 -1.78
CA PHE A 179 -17.85 2.49 -0.61
C PHE A 179 -16.80 1.62 0.10
N GLY A 180 -16.78 0.30 -0.15
CA GLY A 180 -15.89 -0.64 0.51
C GLY A 180 -16.30 -1.03 1.93
N ILE A 181 -17.39 -0.46 2.46
CA ILE A 181 -17.82 -0.66 3.84
C ILE A 181 -18.26 -2.09 4.13
N THR A 182 -18.68 -2.87 3.13
CA THR A 182 -19.05 -4.28 3.33
C THR A 182 -17.87 -5.25 3.25
N ASN A 183 -16.65 -4.76 3.00
CA ASN A 183 -15.47 -5.62 2.95
C ASN A 183 -15.14 -6.17 4.33
N SER A 184 -14.74 -7.45 4.41
CA SER A 184 -14.46 -8.12 5.69
C SER A 184 -13.38 -7.45 6.53
N TYR A 185 -12.32 -6.92 5.91
CA TYR A 185 -11.27 -6.20 6.65
C TYR A 185 -11.76 -4.86 7.16
N VAL A 186 -12.56 -4.15 6.37
CA VAL A 186 -13.17 -2.89 6.82
C VAL A 186 -14.15 -3.13 7.95
N GLN A 187 -14.97 -4.19 7.88
CA GLN A 187 -15.89 -4.57 8.95
C GLN A 187 -15.15 -4.93 10.25
N GLN A 188 -14.00 -5.61 10.17
CA GLN A 188 -13.15 -5.86 11.34
C GLN A 188 -12.65 -4.57 11.99
N GLU A 189 -12.37 -3.52 11.22
CA GLU A 189 -12.01 -2.20 11.76
C GLU A 189 -13.21 -1.46 12.35
N LEU A 190 -14.40 -1.64 11.78
CA LEU A 190 -15.64 -1.01 12.24
C LEU A 190 -16.23 -1.65 13.51
N ASP A 191 -15.86 -2.91 13.80
CA ASP A 191 -16.27 -3.65 14.99
C ASP A 191 -15.39 -3.40 16.23
N LYS A 192 -14.37 -2.52 16.13
CA LYS A 192 -13.46 -2.16 17.23
C LYS A 192 -14.07 -1.14 18.19
#